data_AF-A0AAW0VQZ3-F1
#
_entry.id   AF-A0AAW0VQZ3-F1
#
_cell.length_a   1.000
_cell.length_b   1.000
_cell.length_c   1.000
_cell.angle_alpha   90.00
_cell.angle_beta   90.00
_cell.angle_gamma   90.00
#
_symmetry.space_group_name_H-M   'P 1'
#
loop_
_entity.id
_entity.type
_entity.pdbx_description
1 polymer ?
#
loop_
_entity_poly.entity_id
_entity_poly.type
_entity_poly.pdbx_seq_one_letter_code
_entity_poly.pdbx_strand_id
1 'polypeptide(L)'
;PVAACAMPVMKGWRIKTNSEMTRKAREGVMEFLLINHPLDCPICDQGGECDLQDQSMTFGSDRTRFLDTKRAVQDKNIGPLVKTIMTRCIHCTRCVRFATE
;
A
#
# COMPACT_ATOMS: atom_id res chain seq x y z
N PRO A 1 -16.74 0.29 6.86
CA PRO A 1 -16.28 -0.49 5.67
C PRO A 1 -15.80 -1.87 6.08
N VAL A 2 -16.26 -2.92 5.41
CA VAL A 2 -15.78 -4.30 5.63
C VAL A 2 -14.56 -4.59 4.75
N ALA A 3 -13.63 -5.41 5.22
CA ALA A 3 -12.49 -5.85 4.43
C ALA A 3 -12.95 -6.85 3.35
N ALA A 4 -13.12 -6.36 2.12
CA ALA A 4 -13.72 -7.13 1.03
C ALA A 4 -12.93 -8.38 0.62
N CYS A 5 -11.61 -8.41 0.83
CA CYS A 5 -10.77 -9.56 0.47
C CYS A 5 -10.94 -10.78 1.39
N ALA A 6 -11.47 -10.60 2.61
CA ALA A 6 -11.62 -11.67 3.60
C ALA A 6 -13.07 -11.97 3.97
N MET A 7 -14.00 -11.08 3.61
CA MET A 7 -15.40 -11.20 4.01
C MET A 7 -16.19 -12.06 3.01
N PRO A 8 -16.70 -13.24 3.40
CA PRO A 8 -17.56 -14.04 2.52
C PRO A 8 -18.90 -13.31 2.29
N VAL A 9 -19.44 -13.44 1.07
CA VAL A 9 -20.71 -12.81 0.71
C VAL A 9 -21.88 -13.53 1.37
N MET A 10 -22.87 -12.77 1.84
CA MET A 10 -24.11 -13.31 2.43
C MET A 10 -25.35 -12.89 1.63
N LYS A 11 -26.38 -13.74 1.64
CA LYS A 11 -27.64 -13.48 0.93
C LYS A 11 -28.25 -12.14 1.35
N GLY A 12 -28.64 -11.32 0.37
CA GLY A 12 -29.27 -10.02 0.61
C GLY A 12 -28.30 -8.83 0.73
N TRP A 13 -27.00 -9.06 0.68
CA TRP A 13 -26.01 -7.98 0.68
C TRP A 13 -26.07 -7.14 -0.61
N ARG A 14 -25.93 -5.81 -0.46
CA ARG A 14 -25.77 -4.85 -1.57
C ARG A 14 -24.44 -4.13 -1.43
N ILE A 15 -23.50 -4.45 -2.31
CA ILE A 15 -22.13 -3.96 -2.23
C ILE A 15 -22.06 -2.58 -2.88
N LYS A 16 -21.65 -1.56 -2.11
CA LYS A 16 -21.47 -0.19 -2.60
C LYS A 16 -19.97 0.13 -2.70
N THR A 17 -19.40 -0.07 -3.88
CA THR A 17 -17.96 0.15 -4.14
C THR A 17 -17.59 1.62 -4.35
N ASN A 18 -18.55 2.48 -4.69
CA ASN A 18 -18.33 3.90 -5.00
C ASN A 18 -19.15 4.86 -4.10
N SER A 19 -19.50 4.43 -2.88
CA SER A 19 -20.10 5.33 -1.90
C SER A 19 -19.05 6.28 -1.30
N GLU A 20 -19.49 7.42 -0.76
CA GLU A 20 -18.61 8.37 -0.09
C GLU A 20 -17.81 7.73 1.05
N MET A 21 -18.45 6.85 1.84
CA MET A 21 -17.76 6.08 2.89
C MET A 21 -16.64 5.20 2.32
N THR A 22 -16.86 4.53 1.18
CA THR A 22 -15.84 3.67 0.57
C THR A 22 -14.68 4.49 0.02
N ARG A 23 -14.95 5.66 -0.58
CA ARG A 23 -13.90 6.57 -1.06
C ARG A 23 -13.04 7.11 0.09
N LYS A 24 -13.66 7.66 1.13
CA LYS A 24 -12.95 8.14 2.34
C LYS A 24 -12.10 7.05 2.99
N ALA A 25 -12.59 5.80 3.02
CA ALA A 25 -11.82 4.68 3.56
C ALA A 25 -10.57 4.37 2.72
N ARG A 26 -10.67 4.41 1.38
CA ARG A 26 -9.52 4.21 0.48
C ARG A 26 -8.50 5.33 0.61
N GLU A 27 -8.95 6.58 0.59
CA GLU A 27 -8.10 7.76 0.76
C GLU A 27 -7.34 7.72 2.10
N GLY A 28 -8.02 7.37 3.19
CA GLY A 28 -7.40 7.25 4.51
C GLY A 28 -6.35 6.13 4.59
N VAL A 29 -6.64 4.94 4.03
CA VAL A 29 -5.63 3.85 3.98
C VAL A 29 -4.44 4.26 3.13
N MET A 30 -4.67 4.90 1.98
CA MET A 30 -3.58 5.36 1.11
C MET A 30 -2.70 6.39 1.82
N GLU A 31 -3.29 7.32 2.56
CA GLU A 31 -2.54 8.27 3.38
C GLU A 31 -1.64 7.53 4.39
N PHE A 32 -2.17 6.55 5.13
CA PHE A 32 -1.35 5.77 6.08
C PHE A 32 -0.21 5.00 5.42
N LEU A 33 -0.43 4.45 4.22
CA LEU A 33 0.62 3.76 3.47
C LEU A 33 1.73 4.73 3.07
N LEU A 34 1.37 5.95 2.64
CA LEU A 34 2.30 6.96 2.14
C LEU A 34 2.96 7.81 3.24
N ILE A 35 2.37 7.88 4.44
CA ILE A 35 2.91 8.65 5.58
C ILE A 35 4.38 8.33 5.81
N ASN A 36 4.73 7.05 5.86
CA ASN A 36 6.09 6.57 6.12
C ASN A 36 6.80 6.00 4.88
N HIS A 37 6.17 6.03 3.70
CA HIS A 37 6.81 5.59 2.46
C HIS A 37 7.83 6.65 1.99
N PRO A 38 9.03 6.24 1.53
CA PRO A 38 10.06 7.17 1.07
C PRO A 38 9.71 7.80 -0.27
N LEU A 39 10.28 8.96 -0.57
CA LEU A 39 10.10 9.68 -1.83
C LEU A 39 11.09 9.18 -2.90
N ASP A 40 11.14 7.86 -3.04
CA ASP A 40 12.16 7.15 -3.82
C ASP A 40 11.72 6.86 -5.26
N CYS A 41 10.51 7.26 -5.68
CA CYS A 41 9.97 6.90 -6.99
C CYS A 41 10.94 7.11 -8.17
N PRO A 42 11.75 8.19 -8.25
CA PRO A 42 12.72 8.37 -9.34
C PRO A 42 13.88 7.37 -9.38
N ILE A 43 14.21 6.76 -8.24
CA ILE A 43 15.28 5.77 -8.08
C ILE A 43 14.72 4.37 -7.76
N CYS A 44 13.40 4.21 -7.87
CA CYS A 44 12.73 2.97 -7.63
C CYS A 44 12.66 2.18 -8.94
N ASP A 45 13.20 0.97 -8.93
CA ASP A 45 13.18 0.09 -10.10
C ASP A 45 11.74 -0.26 -10.54
N GLN A 46 10.77 -0.20 -9.62
CA GLN A 46 9.34 -0.38 -9.89
C GLN A 46 8.60 0.93 -10.24
N GLY A 47 9.30 2.06 -10.34
CA GLY A 47 8.68 3.34 -10.70
C GLY A 47 8.02 3.25 -12.07
N GLY A 48 6.72 3.59 -12.16
CA GLY A 48 5.93 3.47 -13.39
C GLY A 48 5.14 2.16 -13.54
N GLU A 49 5.48 1.12 -12.78
CA GLU A 49 4.73 -0.15 -12.71
C GLU A 49 4.29 -0.48 -11.26
N CYS A 50 4.33 0.51 -10.38
CA CYS A 50 4.07 0.33 -8.95
C CYS A 50 2.57 0.39 -8.63
N ASP A 51 2.01 -0.70 -8.12
CA ASP A 51 0.63 -0.77 -7.61
C ASP A 51 0.28 0.40 -6.65
N LEU A 52 1.23 0.76 -5.77
CA LEU A 52 1.03 1.83 -4.79
C LEU A 52 0.90 3.19 -5.47
N GLN A 53 1.68 3.43 -6.52
CA GLN A 53 1.62 4.67 -7.31
C GLN A 53 0.27 4.77 -8.02
N ASP A 54 -0.14 3.70 -8.72
CA ASP A 54 -1.37 3.69 -9.50
C ASP A 54 -2.61 3.83 -8.63
N GLN A 55 -2.64 3.13 -7.49
CA GLN A 55 -3.73 3.23 -6.53
C GLN A 55 -3.76 4.60 -5.85
N SER A 56 -2.60 5.21 -5.58
CA SER A 56 -2.55 6.58 -5.05
C SER A 56 -3.12 7.58 -6.05
N MET A 57 -2.77 7.45 -7.33
CA MET A 57 -3.29 8.34 -8.37
C MET A 57 -4.80 8.15 -8.60
N THR A 58 -5.31 6.93 -8.47
CA THR A 58 -6.70 6.60 -8.79
C THR A 58 -7.65 6.81 -7.60
N PHE A 59 -7.22 6.46 -6.39
CA PHE A 59 -8.08 6.41 -5.20
C PHE A 59 -7.52 7.17 -3.98
N GLY A 60 -6.30 7.69 -4.08
CA GLY A 60 -5.66 8.46 -3.02
C GLY A 60 -6.05 9.93 -3.02
N SER A 61 -5.64 10.63 -1.96
CA SER A 61 -5.68 12.09 -1.89
C SER A 61 -4.57 12.71 -2.75
N ASP A 62 -4.80 13.91 -3.28
CA ASP A 62 -3.83 14.68 -4.08
C ASP A 62 -2.66 15.21 -3.24
N ARG A 63 -2.84 15.31 -1.92
CA ARG A 63 -1.89 15.92 -0.99
C ARG A 63 -1.69 15.09 0.27
N THR A 64 -0.53 15.24 0.88
CA THR A 64 -0.21 14.72 2.22
C THR A 64 -0.41 15.80 3.28
N ARG A 65 -0.79 15.38 4.49
CA ARG A 65 -0.85 16.24 5.69
C ARG A 65 0.30 15.96 6.65
N PHE A 66 1.15 14.97 6.34
CA PHE A 66 2.23 14.52 7.21
C PHE A 66 3.45 15.42 7.05
N LEU A 67 3.85 16.06 8.15
CA LEU A 67 4.97 17.01 8.21
C LEU A 67 6.15 16.50 9.06
N ASP A 68 5.99 15.33 9.71
CA ASP A 68 6.99 14.79 10.62
C ASP A 68 8.04 13.93 9.89
N THR A 69 9.02 13.45 10.65
CA THR A 69 10.08 12.59 10.13
C THR A 69 9.56 11.20 9.80
N LYS A 70 9.82 10.74 8.57
CA LYS A 70 9.50 9.39 8.11
C LYS A 70 10.45 8.37 8.74
N ARG A 71 9.93 7.19 9.08
CA ARG A 71 10.80 6.07 9.48
C ARG A 71 11.68 5.62 8.32
N ALA A 72 12.88 5.16 8.64
CA ALA A 72 13.76 4.45 7.71
C ALA A 72 14.10 3.07 8.29
N VAL A 73 14.29 2.08 7.43
CA VAL A 73 14.64 0.71 7.80
C VAL A 73 15.90 0.31 7.07
N GLN A 74 16.82 -0.36 7.77
CA GLN A 74 18.02 -0.91 7.14
C GLN A 74 17.66 -2.03 6.17
N ASP A 75 18.35 -2.03 5.03
CA ASP A 75 18.14 -3.02 3.98
C ASP A 75 18.71 -4.38 4.39
N LYS A 76 18.02 -5.44 3.97
CA LYS A 76 18.37 -6.81 4.35
C LYS A 76 19.01 -7.54 3.18
N ASN A 77 20.18 -8.13 3.40
CA ASN A 77 20.74 -9.02 2.40
C ASN A 77 20.07 -10.40 2.50
N ILE A 78 19.28 -10.77 1.48
CA ILE A 78 18.62 -12.08 1.38
C ILE A 78 19.16 -12.93 0.22
N GLY A 79 20.33 -12.56 -0.31
CA GLY A 79 20.99 -13.24 -1.42
C GLY A 79 21.16 -12.37 -2.66
N PRO A 80 21.81 -12.90 -3.71
CA PRO A 80 22.21 -12.12 -4.89
C PRO A 80 21.08 -11.88 -5.91
N LEU A 81 19.94 -12.57 -5.76
CA LEU A 81 18.85 -12.51 -6.73
C LEU A 81 17.85 -11.39 -6.45
N VAL A 82 17.58 -11.10 -5.18
CA VAL A 82 16.53 -10.16 -4.77
C VAL A 82 17.16 -9.01 -4.00
N LYS A 83 17.28 -7.86 -4.65
CA LYS A 83 17.65 -6.60 -4.00
C LYS A 83 16.50 -6.15 -3.11
N THR A 84 16.77 -5.90 -1.83
CA THR A 84 15.74 -5.41 -0.90
C THR A 84 16.01 -3.96 -0.53
N ILE A 85 14.95 -3.15 -0.58
CA ILE A 85 14.95 -1.79 -0.01
C ILE A 85 13.76 -1.71 0.95
N MET A 86 14.02 -1.98 2.23
CA MET A 86 12.97 -2.29 3.21
C MET A 86 12.20 -1.05 3.64
N THR A 87 12.76 0.14 3.45
CA THR A 87 12.07 1.41 3.70
C THR A 87 10.87 1.60 2.78
N ARG A 88 10.90 1.05 1.55
CA ARG A 88 9.77 1.08 0.59
C ARG A 88 8.66 0.07 0.94
N CYS A 89 8.94 -0.93 1.77
CA CYS A 89 7.99 -1.99 2.08
C CYS A 89 6.81 -1.47 2.92
N ILE A 90 5.59 -1.71 2.43
CA ILE A 90 4.33 -1.39 3.11
C ILE A 90 3.85 -2.45 4.10
N HIS A 91 4.65 -3.51 4.31
CA HIS A 91 4.33 -4.58 5.26
C HIS A 91 3.01 -5.30 4.96
N CYS A 92 2.67 -5.47 3.68
CA CYS A 92 1.48 -6.21 3.25
C CYS A 92 1.56 -7.72 3.47
N THR A 93 2.72 -8.24 3.92
CA THR A 93 3.00 -9.67 4.21
C THR A 93 2.87 -10.63 3.02
N ARG A 94 2.70 -10.13 1.79
CA ARG A 94 2.56 -10.98 0.59
C ARG A 94 3.79 -11.87 0.34
N CYS A 95 4.99 -11.31 0.47
CA CYS A 95 6.23 -12.08 0.30
C CYS A 95 6.43 -13.17 1.36
N VAL A 96 6.04 -12.92 2.60
CA VAL A 96 6.17 -13.91 3.69
C VAL A 96 5.24 -15.09 3.43
N ARG A 97 3.97 -14.83 3.09
CA ARG A 97 3.01 -15.90 2.74
C ARG A 97 3.51 -16.74 1.56
N PHE A 98 4.02 -16.09 0.52
CA PHE A 98 4.59 -16.76 -0.64
C PHE A 98 5.81 -17.64 -0.30
N ALA A 99 6.61 -17.25 0.70
CA ALA A 99 7.77 -18.04 1.09
C ALA A 99 7.42 -19.22 2.01
N THR A 100 6.27 -19.18 2.69
CA THR A 100 5.85 -20.20 3.66
C THR A 100 4.90 -21.25 3.09
N GLU A 101 4.13 -20.89 2.08
CA GLU A 101 3.14 -21.76 1.39
C GLU A 101 3.73 -22.27 0.07
#